data_AF-A0A0J6T5D4-F1
#
_entry.id   AF-A0A0J6T5D4-F1
#
_cell.length_a   1.000
_cell.length_b   1.000
_cell.length_c   1.000
_cell.angle_alpha   90.00
_cell.angle_beta   90.00
_cell.angle_gamma   90.00
#
_symmetry.space_group_name_H-M   'P 1'
#
loop_
_entity.id
_entity.type
_entity.pdbx_description
1 polymer ?
#
loop_
_entity_poly.entity_id
_entity_poly.type
_entity_poly.pdbx_seq_one_letter_code
_entity_poly.pdbx_strand_id
1 'polypeptide(L)'
;MPEPTPILTDAAPDWLGWLPSRLVAIDVETTGLAETDRMVSFGAVALDTASLAAGLPEVACHHLIFDPGRASHPRAEAVHGYDDWLLRHQDPAGIHAGTLAAVLAGADLVVAHNAAFDLGFLRRELHAAGLPPVAARVYCTMEAYRRRGEKGRAALDAVCRRIGLARAGTRHGALEDAWLALRAYLWLQACPVAVARPPLSAPTNLRQVPPRPEGPLPPRP
;
A
#
# COMPACT_ATOMS: atom_id res chain seq x y z
N MET A 1 36.11 -33.09 -26.94
CA MET A 1 35.76 -33.15 -25.51
C MET A 1 34.56 -32.25 -25.32
N PRO A 2 33.44 -32.70 -24.75
CA PRO A 2 32.32 -31.81 -24.47
C PRO A 2 32.74 -30.80 -23.39
N GLU A 3 32.41 -29.52 -23.59
CA GLU A 3 32.63 -28.48 -22.58
C GLU A 3 31.77 -28.75 -21.33
N PRO A 4 32.26 -28.46 -20.12
CA PRO A 4 31.49 -28.65 -18.91
C PRO A 4 30.30 -27.69 -18.90
N THR A 5 29.09 -28.25 -18.78
CA THR A 5 27.88 -27.47 -18.51
C THR A 5 28.04 -26.74 -17.17
N PRO A 6 27.81 -25.41 -17.10
CA PRO A 6 27.92 -24.70 -15.84
C PRO A 6 26.84 -25.21 -14.88
N ILE A 7 27.28 -25.66 -13.70
CA ILE A 7 26.38 -25.96 -12.59
C ILE A 7 25.89 -24.61 -12.08
N LEU A 8 24.63 -24.28 -12.35
CA LEU A 8 23.94 -23.18 -11.68
C LEU A 8 23.87 -23.55 -10.20
N THR A 9 24.61 -22.83 -9.37
CA THR A 9 24.57 -23.01 -7.92
C THR A 9 23.22 -22.50 -7.42
N ASP A 10 22.43 -23.39 -6.81
CA ASP A 10 21.11 -23.17 -6.20
C ASP A 10 21.13 -22.23 -4.95
N ALA A 11 22.22 -21.49 -4.75
CA ALA A 11 22.35 -20.56 -3.65
C ALA A 11 21.62 -19.27 -3.98
N ALA A 12 20.72 -18.85 -3.08
CA ALA A 12 20.12 -17.52 -3.15
C ALA A 12 21.22 -16.45 -3.28
N PRO A 13 21.04 -15.41 -4.12
CA PRO A 13 22.03 -14.36 -4.26
C PRO A 13 22.34 -13.69 -2.92
N ASP A 14 23.59 -13.26 -2.69
CA ASP A 14 24.04 -12.60 -1.44
C ASP A 14 23.16 -11.41 -1.02
N TRP A 15 22.53 -10.73 -1.99
CA TRP A 15 21.63 -9.61 -1.73
C TRP A 15 20.26 -10.00 -1.16
N LEU A 16 19.89 -11.27 -1.23
CA LEU A 16 18.64 -11.77 -0.67
C LEU A 16 18.72 -11.94 0.86
N GLY A 17 19.90 -12.25 1.38
CA GLY A 17 20.11 -12.64 2.78
C GLY A 17 19.79 -11.57 3.82
N TRP A 18 19.68 -10.30 3.42
CA TRP A 18 19.29 -9.19 4.31
C TRP A 18 17.83 -8.75 4.18
N LEU A 19 17.09 -9.28 3.19
CA LEU A 19 15.68 -8.96 3.04
C LEU A 19 14.84 -9.83 3.99
N PRO A 20 13.82 -9.27 4.66
CA PRO A 20 12.83 -10.05 5.39
C PRO A 20 12.14 -11.07 4.47
N SER A 21 11.72 -12.22 5.02
CA SER A 21 11.13 -13.30 4.21
C SER A 21 9.78 -12.89 3.61
N ARG A 22 8.95 -12.19 4.39
CA ARG A 22 7.66 -11.68 3.95
C ARG A 22 7.53 -10.18 4.17
N LEU A 23 7.38 -9.45 3.06
CA LEU A 23 7.14 -8.01 3.02
C LEU A 23 5.66 -7.75 2.77
N VAL A 24 5.08 -6.78 3.48
CA VAL A 24 3.74 -6.28 3.17
C VAL A 24 3.81 -4.76 3.06
N ALA A 25 3.78 -4.25 1.84
CA ALA A 25 3.69 -2.81 1.62
C ALA A 25 2.23 -2.37 1.68
N ILE A 26 1.97 -1.23 2.32
CA ILE A 26 0.62 -0.70 2.51
C ILE A 26 0.56 0.79 2.20
N ASP A 27 -0.64 1.26 1.93
CA ASP A 27 -0.99 2.67 1.85
C ASP A 27 -2.49 2.85 2.20
N VAL A 28 -2.85 3.99 2.77
CA VAL A 28 -4.24 4.36 3.05
C VAL A 28 -4.62 5.69 2.40
N GLU A 29 -5.78 5.72 1.77
CA GLU A 29 -6.45 6.98 1.44
C GLU A 29 -7.38 7.38 2.58
N THR A 30 -7.53 8.67 2.80
CA THR A 30 -8.19 9.21 3.99
C THR A 30 -9.00 10.46 3.67
N THR A 31 -9.91 10.84 4.56
CA THR A 31 -10.73 12.05 4.39
C THR A 31 -9.91 13.35 4.49
N GLY A 32 -8.67 13.27 4.96
CA GLY A 32 -7.78 14.40 5.22
C GLY A 32 -6.52 13.94 5.95
N LEU A 33 -5.70 14.89 6.41
CA LEU A 33 -4.38 14.59 6.98
C LEU A 33 -4.34 14.59 8.51
N ALA A 34 -5.46 14.82 9.19
CA ALA A 34 -5.52 14.90 10.64
C ALA A 34 -5.74 13.51 11.27
N GLU A 35 -5.36 13.35 12.55
CA GLU A 35 -5.58 12.08 13.29
C GLU A 35 -7.06 11.73 13.45
N THR A 36 -7.93 12.75 13.42
CA THR A 36 -9.40 12.59 13.47
C THR A 36 -10.03 12.25 12.12
N ASP A 37 -9.26 12.29 11.03
CA ASP A 37 -9.75 11.87 9.72
C ASP A 37 -9.97 10.35 9.67
N ARG A 38 -10.77 9.93 8.69
CA ARG A 38 -11.23 8.54 8.56
C ARG A 38 -10.64 7.89 7.33
N MET A 39 -10.44 6.59 7.40
CA MET A 39 -9.92 5.79 6.30
C MET A 39 -10.99 5.68 5.20
N VAL A 40 -10.56 5.87 3.96
CA VAL A 40 -11.40 5.86 2.74
C VAL A 40 -11.06 4.64 1.89
N SER A 41 -9.78 4.31 1.75
CA SER A 41 -9.32 3.12 1.01
C SER A 41 -8.07 2.56 1.67
N PHE A 42 -7.85 1.26 1.49
CA PHE A 42 -6.65 0.56 1.93
C PHE A 42 -6.11 -0.29 0.78
N GLY A 43 -4.81 -0.17 0.54
CA GLY A 43 -4.07 -0.95 -0.43
C GLY A 43 -2.96 -1.71 0.27
N ALA A 44 -2.74 -2.96 -0.16
CA ALA A 44 -1.60 -3.74 0.26
C ALA A 44 -1.04 -4.58 -0.87
N VAL A 45 0.29 -4.73 -0.87
CA VAL A 45 1.05 -5.60 -1.76
C VAL A 45 1.99 -6.44 -0.91
N ALA A 46 1.68 -7.73 -0.80
CA ALA A 46 2.51 -8.71 -0.12
C ALA A 46 3.48 -9.37 -1.10
N LEU A 47 4.74 -9.51 -0.69
CA LEU A 47 5.82 -10.12 -1.47
C LEU A 47 6.60 -11.08 -0.58
N ASP A 48 6.64 -12.35 -0.98
CA ASP A 48 7.56 -13.33 -0.40
C ASP A 48 8.90 -13.23 -1.14
N THR A 49 9.97 -12.89 -0.42
CA THR A 49 11.26 -12.53 -1.05
C THR A 49 11.94 -13.72 -1.72
N ALA A 50 11.59 -14.95 -1.34
CA ALA A 50 12.00 -16.15 -2.07
C ALA A 50 11.62 -16.10 -3.57
N SER A 51 10.48 -15.49 -3.92
CA SER A 51 10.07 -15.31 -5.33
C SER A 51 11.00 -14.40 -6.14
N LEU A 52 11.74 -13.50 -5.46
CA LEU A 52 12.73 -12.63 -6.12
C LEU A 52 13.91 -13.45 -6.66
N ALA A 53 14.32 -14.51 -5.96
CA ALA A 53 15.42 -15.37 -6.37
C ALA A 53 15.09 -16.16 -7.65
N ALA A 54 13.82 -16.54 -7.82
CA ALA A 54 13.33 -17.25 -8.99
C ALA A 54 13.22 -16.36 -10.24
N GLY A 55 13.45 -15.04 -10.12
CA GLY A 55 13.28 -14.08 -11.21
C GLY A 55 11.83 -13.85 -11.64
N LEU A 56 10.88 -14.48 -10.95
CA LEU A 56 9.44 -14.38 -11.18
C LEU A 56 8.78 -13.85 -9.89
N PRO A 57 8.96 -12.55 -9.59
CA PRO A 57 8.44 -11.98 -8.36
C PRO A 57 6.91 -11.98 -8.38
N GLU A 58 6.32 -12.73 -7.47
CA GLU A 58 4.87 -12.82 -7.31
C GLU A 58 4.42 -11.93 -6.15
N VAL A 59 3.32 -11.21 -6.38
CA VAL A 59 2.72 -10.36 -5.35
C VAL A 59 1.26 -10.72 -5.14
N ALA A 60 0.85 -10.76 -3.87
CA ALA A 60 -0.55 -10.81 -3.50
C ALA A 60 -1.05 -9.40 -3.20
N CYS A 61 -2.17 -9.02 -3.79
CA CYS A 61 -2.70 -7.66 -3.70
C CYS A 61 -4.03 -7.64 -2.94
N HIS A 62 -4.20 -6.65 -2.08
CA HIS A 62 -5.48 -6.35 -1.43
C HIS A 62 -5.82 -4.89 -1.68
N HIS A 63 -7.06 -4.62 -2.10
CA HIS A 63 -7.57 -3.27 -2.31
C HIS A 63 -9.00 -3.22 -1.78
N LEU A 64 -9.22 -2.34 -0.81
CA LEU A 64 -10.48 -2.17 -0.10
C LEU A 64 -10.88 -0.71 -0.08
N ILE A 65 -12.18 -0.45 -0.09
CA ILE A 65 -12.77 0.88 0.02
C ILE A 65 -13.79 0.91 1.15
N PHE A 66 -13.93 2.05 1.82
CA PHE A 66 -14.73 2.15 3.03
C PHE A 66 -15.62 3.38 3.02
N ASP A 67 -16.71 3.28 3.78
CA ASP A 67 -17.46 4.45 4.18
C ASP A 67 -16.78 5.12 5.39
N PRO A 68 -16.20 6.33 5.25
CA PRO A 68 -15.63 7.07 6.37
C PRO A 68 -16.68 7.67 7.33
N GLY A 69 -17.97 7.65 6.98
CA GLY A 69 -19.05 8.27 7.75
C GLY A 69 -19.05 9.81 7.68
N ARG A 70 -18.29 10.40 6.75
CA ARG A 70 -18.24 11.85 6.50
C ARG A 70 -17.68 12.16 5.11
N ALA A 71 -17.94 13.36 4.62
CA ALA A 71 -17.31 13.84 3.39
C ALA A 71 -15.80 14.03 3.58
N SER A 72 -15.02 13.71 2.55
CA SER A 72 -13.61 14.05 2.46
C SER A 72 -13.42 15.57 2.35
N HIS A 73 -12.30 16.06 2.85
CA HIS A 73 -11.85 17.40 2.53
C HIS A 73 -11.65 17.51 1.00
N PRO A 74 -12.03 18.62 0.32
CA PRO A 74 -11.98 18.72 -1.14
C PRO A 74 -10.61 18.40 -1.76
N ARG A 75 -9.53 18.73 -1.03
CA ARG A 75 -8.16 18.38 -1.45
C ARG A 75 -7.87 16.87 -1.40
N ALA A 76 -8.39 16.16 -0.40
CA ALA A 76 -8.23 14.71 -0.32
C ALA A 76 -9.04 14.03 -1.42
N GLU A 77 -10.29 14.44 -1.62
CA GLU A 77 -11.14 13.94 -2.71
C GLU A 77 -10.50 14.17 -4.09
N ALA A 78 -9.89 15.35 -4.33
CA ALA A 78 -9.18 15.62 -5.57
C ALA A 78 -7.96 14.70 -5.80
N VAL A 79 -7.37 14.17 -4.72
CA VAL A 79 -6.20 13.27 -4.76
C VAL A 79 -6.64 11.82 -5.03
N HIS A 80 -7.54 11.27 -4.23
CA HIS A 80 -7.94 9.85 -4.35
C HIS A 80 -9.13 9.63 -5.31
N GLY A 81 -9.92 10.67 -5.59
CA GLY A 81 -11.02 10.66 -6.56
C GLY A 81 -12.28 9.91 -6.14
N TYR A 82 -12.46 9.62 -4.85
CA TYR A 82 -13.67 8.98 -4.32
C TYR A 82 -14.60 10.04 -3.77
N ASP A 83 -15.71 10.27 -4.45
CA ASP A 83 -16.70 11.25 -3.98
C ASP A 83 -17.53 10.71 -2.80
N ASP A 84 -18.13 11.64 -2.04
CA ASP A 84 -18.96 11.32 -0.87
C ASP A 84 -20.22 10.50 -1.21
N TRP A 85 -20.69 10.51 -2.47
CA TRP A 85 -21.84 9.69 -2.90
C TRP A 85 -21.45 8.22 -3.06
N LEU A 86 -20.29 7.94 -3.65
CA LEU A 86 -19.76 6.58 -3.75
C LEU A 86 -19.46 6.03 -2.36
N LEU A 87 -18.78 6.83 -1.53
CA LEU A 87 -18.28 6.37 -0.22
C LEU A 87 -19.40 6.04 0.77
N ARG A 88 -20.47 6.84 0.82
CA ARG A 88 -21.59 6.60 1.76
C ARG A 88 -22.41 5.32 1.52
N HIS A 89 -22.14 4.60 0.44
CA HIS A 89 -22.78 3.32 0.11
C HIS A 89 -21.87 2.11 0.37
N GLN A 90 -20.63 2.35 0.82
CA GLN A 90 -19.67 1.29 1.14
C GLN A 90 -19.82 0.85 2.60
N ASP A 91 -19.13 -0.23 2.97
CA ASP A 91 -19.08 -0.67 4.36
C ASP A 91 -18.05 0.14 5.15
N PRO A 92 -18.27 0.41 6.45
CA PRO A 92 -17.26 1.06 7.27
C PRO A 92 -16.06 0.13 7.48
N ALA A 93 -14.86 0.70 7.62
CA ALA A 93 -13.61 -0.04 7.76
C ALA A 93 -13.62 -1.09 8.90
N GLY A 94 -14.34 -0.81 9.99
CA GLY A 94 -14.49 -1.72 11.12
C GLY A 94 -15.07 -3.10 10.77
N ILE A 95 -15.95 -3.20 9.76
CA ILE A 95 -16.50 -4.49 9.28
C ILE A 95 -15.39 -5.35 8.67
N HIS A 96 -14.37 -4.72 8.10
CA HIS A 96 -13.24 -5.38 7.45
C HIS A 96 -11.99 -5.44 8.33
N ALA A 97 -12.07 -5.09 9.61
CA ALA A 97 -10.90 -5.07 10.50
C ALA A 97 -10.20 -6.44 10.59
N GLY A 98 -10.95 -7.54 10.56
CA GLY A 98 -10.40 -8.90 10.49
C GLY A 98 -9.62 -9.15 9.19
N THR A 99 -10.11 -8.64 8.05
CA THR A 99 -9.39 -8.68 6.77
C THR A 99 -8.12 -7.85 6.84
N LEU A 100 -8.18 -6.63 7.38
CA LEU A 100 -6.99 -5.77 7.56
C LEU A 100 -5.92 -6.46 8.42
N ALA A 101 -6.33 -7.10 9.52
CA ALA A 101 -5.43 -7.87 10.37
C ALA A 101 -4.83 -9.07 9.64
N ALA A 102 -5.65 -9.81 8.87
CA ALA A 102 -5.21 -10.98 8.12
C ALA A 102 -4.19 -10.63 7.03
N VAL A 103 -4.34 -9.49 6.36
CA VAL A 103 -3.37 -9.00 5.36
C VAL A 103 -1.99 -8.75 5.97
N LEU A 104 -1.95 -8.26 7.20
CA LEU A 104 -0.72 -7.96 7.93
C LEU A 104 -0.18 -9.18 8.70
N ALA A 105 -0.96 -10.25 8.83
CA ALA A 105 -0.58 -11.44 9.55
C ALA A 105 0.61 -12.13 8.87
N GLY A 106 1.61 -12.51 9.67
CA GLY A 106 2.82 -13.16 9.17
C GLY A 106 3.78 -12.24 8.41
N ALA A 107 3.51 -10.93 8.33
CA ALA A 107 4.48 -9.99 7.77
C ALA A 107 5.70 -9.88 8.70
N ASP A 108 6.89 -10.12 8.16
CA ASP A 108 8.14 -9.85 8.89
C ASP A 108 8.43 -8.35 8.92
N LEU A 109 8.06 -7.66 7.84
CA LEU A 109 8.21 -6.22 7.69
C LEU A 109 7.00 -5.62 6.95
N VAL A 110 6.37 -4.64 7.60
CA VAL A 110 5.40 -3.76 6.97
C VAL A 110 6.12 -2.53 6.43
N VAL A 111 5.87 -2.21 5.16
CA VAL A 111 6.48 -1.10 4.45
C VAL A 111 5.40 -0.06 4.14
N ALA A 112 5.66 1.20 4.44
CA ALA A 112 4.81 2.31 4.00
C ALA A 112 5.67 3.52 3.67
N HIS A 113 5.14 4.42 2.83
CA HIS A 113 5.89 5.62 2.51
C HIS A 113 5.94 6.59 3.69
N ASN A 114 4.79 6.88 4.31
CA ASN A 114 4.69 7.68 5.51
C ASN A 114 4.14 6.82 6.66
N ALA A 115 4.90 5.79 7.05
CA ALA A 115 4.38 4.69 7.85
C ALA A 115 3.66 5.08 9.16
N ALA A 116 4.08 6.17 9.82
CA ALA A 116 3.40 6.65 11.02
C ALA A 116 1.95 7.09 10.72
N PHE A 117 1.73 7.73 9.57
CA PHE A 117 0.40 8.11 9.09
C PHE A 117 -0.43 6.86 8.79
N ASP A 118 0.03 6.01 7.86
CA ASP A 118 -0.73 4.83 7.41
C ASP A 118 -1.12 3.90 8.56
N LEU A 119 -0.16 3.59 9.42
CA LEU A 119 -0.37 2.71 10.56
C LEU A 119 -1.21 3.35 11.67
N GLY A 120 -1.24 4.69 11.76
CA GLY A 120 -2.12 5.39 12.69
C GLY A 120 -3.59 5.07 12.42
N PHE A 121 -3.99 5.13 11.16
CA PHE A 121 -5.35 4.78 10.74
C PHE A 121 -5.65 3.29 10.95
N LEU A 122 -4.75 2.40 10.53
CA LEU A 122 -4.94 0.95 10.72
C LEU A 122 -5.06 0.57 12.19
N ARG A 123 -4.17 1.08 13.05
CA ARG A 123 -4.21 0.79 14.50
C ARG A 123 -5.53 1.20 15.12
N ARG A 124 -6.09 2.34 14.70
CA ARG A 124 -7.39 2.81 15.20
C ARG A 124 -8.52 1.86 14.81
N GLU A 125 -8.58 1.42 13.56
CA GLU A 125 -9.63 0.49 13.11
C GLU A 125 -9.48 -0.89 13.77
N LEU A 126 -8.25 -1.41 13.93
CA LEU A 126 -7.98 -2.65 14.65
C LEU A 126 -8.35 -2.55 16.13
N HIS A 127 -7.95 -1.47 16.80
CA HIS A 127 -8.27 -1.23 18.20
C HIS A 127 -9.78 -1.13 18.43
N ALA A 128 -10.50 -0.39 17.57
CA ALA A 128 -11.95 -0.27 17.65
C ALA A 128 -12.67 -1.61 17.48
N ALA A 129 -12.08 -2.54 16.71
CA ALA A 129 -12.59 -3.90 16.52
C ALA A 129 -12.13 -4.90 17.61
N GLY A 130 -11.36 -4.45 18.62
CA GLY A 130 -10.82 -5.34 19.65
C GLY A 130 -9.73 -6.30 19.15
N LEU A 131 -9.09 -5.99 18.02
CA LEU A 131 -8.03 -6.80 17.42
C LEU A 131 -6.64 -6.35 17.90
N PRO A 132 -5.66 -7.29 17.94
CA PRO A 132 -4.30 -6.95 18.35
C PRO A 132 -3.67 -5.93 17.39
N PRO A 133 -2.72 -5.11 17.88
CA PRO A 133 -1.98 -4.18 17.03
C PRO A 133 -1.07 -4.94 16.04
N VAL A 134 -0.61 -4.22 15.02
CA VAL A 134 0.38 -4.72 14.06
C VAL A 134 1.67 -5.07 14.78
N ALA A 135 2.00 -6.36 14.84
CA ALA A 135 3.18 -6.90 15.52
C ALA A 135 4.46 -6.85 14.66
N ALA A 136 4.30 -6.71 13.35
CA ALA A 136 5.40 -6.68 12.39
C ALA A 136 6.34 -5.49 12.62
N ARG A 137 7.61 -5.65 12.23
CA ARG A 137 8.53 -4.52 12.12
C ARG A 137 8.00 -3.54 11.09
N VAL A 138 8.32 -2.26 11.24
CA VAL A 138 7.83 -1.21 10.34
C VAL A 138 9.01 -0.52 9.66
N TYR A 139 8.86 -0.27 8.36
CA TYR A 139 9.80 0.50 7.57
C TYR A 139 9.12 1.68 6.89
N CYS A 140 9.59 2.89 7.19
CA CYS A 140 9.14 4.13 6.58
C CYS A 140 10.08 4.53 5.44
N THR A 141 9.63 4.41 4.18
CA THR A 141 10.50 4.70 3.02
C THR A 141 10.81 6.19 2.89
N MET A 142 9.91 7.09 3.29
CA MET A 142 10.18 8.54 3.32
C MET A 142 11.33 8.89 4.27
N GLU A 143 11.31 8.34 5.49
CA GLU A 143 12.37 8.59 6.47
C GLU A 143 13.69 7.97 6.04
N ALA A 144 13.67 6.73 5.55
CA ALA A 144 14.86 6.06 5.07
C ALA A 144 15.49 6.82 3.88
N TYR A 145 14.67 7.31 2.95
CA TYR A 145 15.12 8.16 1.84
C TYR A 145 15.83 9.42 2.35
N ARG A 146 15.25 10.11 3.34
CA ARG A 146 15.88 11.30 3.97
C ARG A 146 17.19 10.95 4.66
N ARG A 147 17.24 9.85 5.42
CA ARG A 147 18.43 9.41 6.17
C ARG A 147 19.58 8.99 5.26
N ARG A 148 19.28 8.42 4.09
CA ARG A 148 20.29 8.06 3.07
C ARG A 148 21.02 9.29 2.50
N GLY A 149 20.51 10.51 2.72
CA GLY A 149 21.11 11.75 2.22
C GLY A 149 20.79 12.04 0.75
N GLU A 150 19.73 11.41 0.21
CA GLU A 150 19.28 11.63 -1.16
C GLU A 150 18.78 13.07 -1.35
N LYS A 151 19.28 13.77 -2.38
CA LYS A 151 18.93 15.19 -2.62
C LYS A 151 17.45 15.35 -3.01
N GLY A 152 16.78 16.43 -2.64
CA GLY A 152 15.45 16.78 -3.16
C GLY A 152 14.27 16.29 -2.31
N ARG A 153 13.05 16.39 -2.87
CA ARG A 153 11.80 16.12 -2.11
C ARG A 153 11.66 14.62 -1.85
N ALA A 154 11.21 14.28 -0.63
CA ALA A 154 10.99 12.91 -0.18
C ALA A 154 9.53 12.45 -0.31
N ALA A 155 8.71 13.12 -1.12
CA ALA A 155 7.35 12.66 -1.42
C ALA A 155 7.40 11.42 -2.33
N LEU A 156 6.43 10.51 -2.22
CA LEU A 156 6.44 9.21 -2.91
C LEU A 156 6.71 9.37 -4.40
N ASP A 157 5.96 10.25 -5.07
CA ASP A 157 6.16 10.59 -6.48
C ASP A 157 7.59 11.06 -6.82
N ALA A 158 8.18 11.86 -5.94
CA ALA A 158 9.54 12.36 -6.15
C ALA A 158 10.57 11.24 -5.99
N VAL A 159 10.35 10.28 -5.08
CA VAL A 159 11.19 9.09 -4.93
C VAL A 159 11.01 8.17 -6.15
N CYS A 160 9.77 7.87 -6.54
CA CYS A 160 9.44 7.01 -7.68
C CYS A 160 10.05 7.51 -8.99
N ARG A 161 9.98 8.82 -9.26
CA ARG A 161 10.62 9.41 -10.45
C ARG A 161 12.11 9.15 -10.54
N ARG A 162 12.83 9.13 -9.41
CA ARG A 162 14.27 8.86 -9.39
C ARG A 162 14.63 7.43 -9.76
N ILE A 163 13.72 6.50 -9.48
CA ILE A 163 13.88 5.09 -9.77
C ILE A 163 13.25 4.70 -11.11
N GLY A 164 12.95 5.70 -11.96
CA GLY A 164 12.37 5.51 -13.29
C GLY A 164 10.90 5.08 -13.29
N LEU A 165 10.18 5.29 -12.19
CA LEU A 165 8.76 4.97 -12.07
C LEU A 165 7.89 6.22 -12.07
N ALA A 166 6.68 6.08 -12.60
CA ALA A 166 5.63 7.08 -12.56
C ALA A 166 4.28 6.38 -12.33
N ARG A 167 3.31 7.07 -11.73
CA ARG A 167 1.94 6.56 -11.59
C ARG A 167 1.31 6.26 -12.96
N ALA A 168 0.37 5.32 -12.98
CA ALA A 168 -0.41 5.00 -14.17
C ALA A 168 -1.38 6.13 -14.55
N GLY A 169 -1.94 6.81 -13.54
CA GLY A 169 -2.89 7.90 -13.70
C GLY A 169 -2.46 9.18 -12.99
N THR A 170 -3.38 10.14 -12.90
CA THR A 170 -3.17 11.43 -12.22
C THR A 170 -3.62 11.42 -10.76
N ARG A 171 -4.44 10.44 -10.37
CA ARG A 171 -4.94 10.27 -9.01
C ARG A 171 -4.06 9.31 -8.22
N HIS A 172 -4.10 9.45 -6.91
CA HIS A 172 -3.53 8.46 -6.02
C HIS A 172 -4.55 7.33 -5.82
N GLY A 173 -4.03 6.13 -5.62
CA GLY A 173 -4.86 4.98 -5.31
C GLY A 173 -4.08 4.06 -4.40
N ALA A 174 -4.70 3.70 -3.27
CA ALA A 174 -4.03 2.98 -2.19
C ALA A 174 -3.25 1.74 -2.67
N LEU A 175 -3.79 0.96 -3.62
CA LEU A 175 -3.07 -0.20 -4.16
C LEU A 175 -1.82 0.19 -4.98
N GLU A 176 -1.92 1.22 -5.82
CA GLU A 176 -0.77 1.69 -6.60
C GLU A 176 0.29 2.30 -5.68
N ASP A 177 -0.11 3.10 -4.70
CA ASP A 177 0.78 3.75 -3.74
C ASP A 177 1.48 2.72 -2.85
N ALA A 178 0.79 1.65 -2.41
CA ALA A 178 1.40 0.52 -1.72
C ALA A 178 2.46 -0.19 -2.59
N TRP A 179 2.16 -0.43 -3.87
CA TRP A 179 3.14 -0.99 -4.81
C TRP A 179 4.34 -0.04 -5.00
N LEU A 180 4.10 1.26 -5.17
CA LEU A 180 5.16 2.26 -5.31
C LEU A 180 6.04 2.32 -4.05
N ALA A 181 5.44 2.20 -2.85
CA ALA A 181 6.18 2.11 -1.59
C ALA A 181 7.04 0.84 -1.52
N LEU A 182 6.54 -0.32 -1.98
CA LEU A 182 7.33 -1.54 -2.14
C LEU A 182 8.53 -1.33 -3.07
N ARG A 183 8.30 -0.71 -4.24
CA ARG A 183 9.37 -0.42 -5.21
C ARG A 183 10.42 0.53 -4.63
N ALA A 184 9.99 1.55 -3.89
CA ALA A 184 10.90 2.46 -3.19
C ALA A 184 11.72 1.74 -2.12
N TYR A 185 11.10 0.84 -1.34
CA TYR A 185 11.80 0.01 -0.37
C TYR A 185 12.87 -0.86 -1.02
N LEU A 186 12.51 -1.63 -2.06
CA LEU A 186 13.45 -2.51 -2.76
C LEU A 186 14.64 -1.73 -3.33
N TRP A 187 14.42 -0.54 -3.89
CA TRP A 187 15.50 0.33 -4.35
C TRP A 187 16.38 0.85 -3.21
N LEU A 188 15.79 1.20 -2.06
CA LEU A 188 16.55 1.59 -0.86
C LEU A 188 17.42 0.45 -0.33
N GLN A 189 16.98 -0.80 -0.51
CA GLN A 189 17.75 -2.01 -0.18
C GLN A 189 18.72 -2.45 -1.29
N ALA A 190 18.87 -1.66 -2.35
CA ALA A 190 19.66 -2.00 -3.54
C ALA A 190 19.29 -3.36 -4.16
N CYS A 191 18.03 -3.78 -4.02
CA CYS A 191 17.52 -5.00 -4.65
C CYS A 191 17.46 -4.80 -6.17
N PRO A 192 18.12 -5.65 -6.98
CA PRO A 192 18.19 -5.49 -8.42
C PRO A 192 16.91 -5.96 -9.14
N VAL A 193 16.01 -6.65 -8.43
CA VAL A 193 14.84 -7.29 -9.05
C VAL A 193 13.70 -6.29 -9.23
N ALA A 194 13.21 -6.22 -10.47
CA ALA A 194 12.02 -5.48 -10.80
C ALA A 194 10.76 -6.29 -10.46
N VAL A 195 9.90 -5.75 -9.62
CA VAL A 195 8.56 -6.26 -9.34
C VAL A 195 7.60 -5.52 -10.27
N ALA A 196 6.90 -6.26 -11.13
CA ALA A 196 5.95 -5.69 -12.07
C ALA A 196 4.81 -4.97 -11.34
N ARG A 197 4.22 -3.97 -12.00
CA ARG A 197 3.01 -3.32 -11.48
C ARG A 197 1.86 -4.35 -11.51
N PRO A 198 1.16 -4.58 -10.40
CA PRO A 198 -0.01 -5.44 -10.41
C PRO A 198 -1.14 -4.79 -11.21
N PRO A 199 -2.12 -5.56 -11.70
CA PRO A 199 -3.35 -5.01 -12.23
C PRO A 199 -4.00 -4.07 -11.20
N LEU A 200 -4.21 -2.80 -11.56
CA LEU A 200 -4.83 -1.80 -10.69
C LEU A 200 -6.36 -1.96 -10.71
N SER A 201 -6.82 -3.12 -10.25
CA SER A 201 -8.24 -3.47 -10.20
C SER A 201 -9.01 -2.61 -9.20
N ALA A 202 -10.32 -2.51 -9.42
CA ALA A 202 -11.24 -1.86 -8.49
C ALA A 202 -11.16 -2.52 -7.08
N PRO A 203 -11.52 -1.79 -6.02
CA PRO A 203 -11.60 -2.36 -4.67
C PRO A 203 -12.46 -3.61 -4.64
N THR A 204 -11.98 -4.65 -3.97
CA THR A 204 -12.61 -5.98 -3.94
C THR A 204 -13.94 -6.02 -3.17
N ASN A 205 -14.15 -5.08 -2.25
CA ASN A 205 -15.38 -4.90 -1.48
C ASN A 205 -16.26 -3.75 -2.01
N LEU A 206 -16.02 -3.27 -3.22
CA LEU A 206 -16.82 -2.19 -3.81
C LEU A 206 -18.28 -2.64 -3.97
N ARG A 207 -19.19 -2.01 -3.22
CA ARG A 207 -20.63 -2.22 -3.31
C ARG A 207 -21.20 -1.44 -4.48
N GLN A 208 -22.23 -2.00 -5.12
CA GLN A 208 -22.97 -1.31 -6.17
C GLN A 208 -23.62 -0.04 -5.61
N VAL A 209 -23.38 1.08 -6.27
CA VAL A 209 -23.88 2.40 -5.87
C VAL A 209 -25.05 2.80 -6.78
N PRO A 210 -26.16 3.32 -6.25
CA PRO A 210 -27.24 3.87 -7.07
C PRO A 210 -26.75 5.09 -7.88
N PRO A 211 -27.45 5.46 -8.97
CA PRO A 211 -27.14 6.67 -9.71
C PRO A 211 -27.08 7.89 -8.78
N ARG A 212 -26.09 8.76 -9.03
CA ARG A 212 -25.94 10.01 -8.27
C ARG A 212 -27.18 10.88 -8.49
N PRO A 213 -27.81 11.41 -7.41
CA PRO A 213 -28.97 12.29 -7.55
C PRO A 213 -28.59 13.60 -8.23
N GLU A 214 -29.57 14.21 -8.89
CA GLU A 214 -29.44 15.58 -9.37
C GLU A 214 -29.47 16.55 -8.17
N GLY A 215 -28.54 17.52 -8.16
CA GLY A 215 -28.46 18.54 -7.11
C GLY A 215 -27.65 18.13 -5.88
N PRO A 216 -27.88 18.79 -4.73
CA PRO A 216 -27.16 18.51 -3.48
C PRO A 216 -27.38 17.06 -3.01
N LEU A 217 -26.35 16.45 -2.44
CA LEU A 217 -26.48 15.13 -1.86
C LEU A 217 -27.42 15.16 -0.65
N PRO A 218 -28.26 14.13 -0.45
CA PRO A 218 -29.07 14.02 0.76
C PRO A 218 -28.16 13.96 2.02
N PRO A 219 -28.70 14.25 3.21
CA PRO A 219 -27.97 14.03 4.45
C PRO A 219 -27.46 12.58 4.54
N ARG A 220 -26.35 12.40 5.24
CA ARG A 220 -25.85 11.05 5.53
C ARG A 220 -26.81 10.38 6.53
N PRO A 221 -27.10 9.08 6.37
CA PRO A 221 -27.86 8.32 7.34
C PRO A 221 -27.13 8.19 8.68
#